data_AF-A0A1C5KWG9-F1
#
_entry.id   AF-A0A1C5KWG9-F1
#
_cell.length_a   1.000
_cell.length_b   1.000
_cell.length_c   1.000
_cell.angle_alpha   90.00
_cell.angle_beta   90.00
_cell.angle_gamma   90.00
#
_symmetry.space_group_name_H-M   'P 1'
#
loop_
_entity.id
_entity.type
_entity.pdbx_description
1 polymer ?
#
loop_
_entity_poly.entity_id
_entity_poly.type
_entity_poly.pdbx_seq_one_letter_code
_entity_poly.pdbx_strand_id
1 'polypeptide(L)'
;MGNDTNVNIGNSGEYFVAGELERRGYTVAVPMSNVKDFDLLAIERDTHRQIAIQVKTTGYKQKKWTLSKKNETLLGDDIFYIFVSLNELEAPEYHIVPSKIVTDTIRKNHEKWLNTPGKKGQKHNNTNIREFYDLEDSYLDQWELLKMELIDDSKVENGIYSSLTRYISKFSNPPQSKVMPENNIGDGTMEHPYQFPYRTYSREIEDFVKDVYAFERSHPEYQLSRYVFILQYYGIQWDENAMTNVNIDELNGQAVLALIMGAVRAERFCSGALEGFLQNGSIIKWLKRLKKLSDAFEESE
;
A
#
# COMPACT_ATOMS: atom_id res chain seq x y z
N MET A 1 -35.02 -27.38 5.73
CA MET A 1 -34.96 -27.66 4.29
C MET A 1 -33.50 -27.86 3.95
N GLY A 2 -33.11 -29.06 3.49
CA GLY A 2 -31.71 -29.38 3.20
C GLY A 2 -31.28 -28.70 1.90
N ASN A 3 -30.23 -27.88 1.95
CA ASN A 3 -29.58 -27.32 0.77
C ASN A 3 -28.56 -28.34 0.25
N ASP A 4 -29.02 -29.26 -0.60
CA ASP A 4 -28.22 -30.27 -1.29
C ASP A 4 -27.69 -29.77 -2.65
N THR A 5 -27.45 -28.47 -2.79
CA THR A 5 -26.59 -27.96 -3.86
C THR A 5 -25.18 -27.84 -3.29
N ASN A 6 -24.33 -28.80 -3.61
CA ASN A 6 -22.90 -28.72 -3.32
C ASN A 6 -22.29 -27.63 -4.22
N VAL A 7 -22.49 -26.36 -3.84
CA VAL A 7 -22.03 -25.21 -4.62
C VAL A 7 -20.52 -25.30 -4.76
N ASN A 8 -20.02 -25.31 -5.98
CA ASN A 8 -18.59 -25.29 -6.24
C ASN A 8 -18.03 -23.87 -6.04
N ILE A 9 -17.88 -23.49 -4.76
CA ILE A 9 -17.49 -22.14 -4.31
C ILE A 9 -16.17 -21.70 -4.96
N GLY A 10 -15.20 -22.60 -5.11
CA GLY A 10 -13.91 -22.32 -5.73
C GLY A 10 -14.07 -21.85 -7.18
N ASN A 11 -14.66 -22.71 -8.02
CA ASN A 11 -14.87 -22.40 -9.43
C ASN A 11 -15.78 -21.18 -9.63
N SER A 12 -16.81 -21.01 -8.80
CA SER A 12 -17.68 -19.82 -8.87
C SER A 12 -16.86 -18.54 -8.71
N GLY A 13 -15.97 -18.47 -7.70
CA GLY A 13 -15.13 -17.30 -7.52
C GLY A 13 -14.16 -17.06 -8.67
N GLU A 14 -13.55 -18.11 -9.23
CA GLU A 14 -12.67 -17.98 -10.41
C GLU A 14 -13.41 -17.37 -11.61
N TYR A 15 -14.63 -17.84 -11.90
CA TYR A 15 -15.42 -17.29 -13.01
C TYR A 15 -15.89 -15.86 -12.74
N PHE A 16 -16.28 -15.53 -11.50
CA PHE A 16 -16.62 -14.16 -11.13
C PHE A 16 -15.44 -13.21 -11.28
N VAL A 17 -14.25 -13.63 -10.85
CA VAL A 17 -13.02 -12.83 -10.99
C VAL A 17 -12.66 -12.65 -12.47
N ALA A 18 -12.70 -13.73 -13.27
CA ALA A 18 -12.44 -13.65 -14.70
C ALA A 18 -13.39 -12.65 -15.39
N GLY A 19 -14.69 -12.69 -15.06
CA GLY A 19 -15.66 -11.74 -15.58
C GLY A 19 -15.37 -10.28 -15.21
N GLU A 20 -15.00 -10.01 -13.96
CA GLU A 20 -14.67 -8.64 -13.52
C GLU A 20 -13.38 -8.11 -14.15
N LEU A 21 -12.38 -8.97 -14.35
CA LEU A 21 -11.14 -8.64 -15.07
C LEU A 21 -11.42 -8.32 -16.55
N GLU A 22 -12.22 -9.15 -17.24
CA GLU A 22 -12.62 -8.90 -18.64
C GLU A 22 -13.36 -7.56 -18.81
N ARG A 23 -14.20 -7.20 -17.84
CA ARG A 23 -14.89 -5.91 -17.79
C ARG A 23 -13.95 -4.72 -17.53
N ARG A 24 -12.79 -4.96 -16.91
CA ARG A 24 -11.79 -3.95 -16.54
C ARG A 24 -10.67 -3.78 -17.55
N GLY A 25 -10.80 -4.39 -18.73
CA GLY A 25 -9.81 -4.23 -19.81
C GLY A 25 -8.68 -5.26 -19.78
N TYR A 26 -8.89 -6.40 -19.13
CA TYR A 26 -7.97 -7.54 -19.21
C TYR A 26 -8.49 -8.59 -20.19
N THR A 27 -7.60 -9.38 -20.77
CA THR A 27 -7.91 -10.65 -21.43
C THR A 27 -7.50 -11.77 -20.47
N VAL A 28 -8.42 -12.67 -20.13
CA VAL A 28 -8.21 -13.68 -19.09
C VAL A 28 -8.14 -15.07 -19.67
N ALA A 29 -7.08 -15.80 -19.32
CA ALA A 29 -6.95 -17.22 -19.55
C ALA A 29 -7.24 -18.00 -18.26
N VAL A 30 -8.26 -18.86 -18.32
CA VAL A 30 -8.58 -19.85 -17.28
C VAL A 30 -7.94 -21.19 -17.68
N PRO A 31 -6.94 -21.71 -16.95
CA PRO A 31 -6.31 -22.98 -17.28
C PRO A 31 -7.31 -24.15 -17.24
N MET A 32 -7.22 -25.08 -18.21
CA MET A 32 -8.09 -26.27 -18.24
C MET A 32 -7.81 -27.27 -17.11
N SER A 33 -6.65 -27.17 -16.46
CA SER A 33 -6.24 -28.01 -15.34
C SER A 33 -5.55 -27.16 -14.29
N ASN A 34 -5.60 -27.59 -13.04
CA ASN A 34 -5.00 -26.88 -11.91
C ASN A 34 -3.49 -26.64 -12.13
N VAL A 35 -3.11 -25.37 -12.29
CA VAL A 35 -1.71 -24.94 -12.38
C VAL A 35 -1.22 -24.64 -10.97
N LYS A 36 0.04 -24.96 -10.69
CA LYS A 36 0.57 -24.89 -9.31
C LYS A 36 0.55 -23.48 -8.73
N ASP A 37 0.81 -22.49 -9.58
CA ASP A 37 1.27 -21.15 -9.20
C ASP A 37 0.25 -20.04 -9.48
N PHE A 38 -0.83 -20.31 -10.22
CA PHE A 38 -1.94 -19.37 -10.43
C PHE A 38 -3.23 -20.09 -10.83
N ASP A 39 -4.37 -19.48 -10.54
CA ASP A 39 -5.70 -19.95 -10.95
C ASP A 39 -6.15 -19.25 -12.25
N LEU A 40 -5.74 -18.00 -12.46
CA LEU A 40 -6.01 -17.20 -13.67
C LEU A 40 -4.74 -16.51 -14.16
N LEU A 41 -4.60 -16.37 -15.48
CA LEU A 41 -3.61 -15.47 -16.08
C LEU A 41 -4.37 -14.32 -16.77
N ALA A 42 -4.11 -13.08 -16.34
CA ALA A 42 -4.74 -11.90 -16.91
C ALA A 42 -3.70 -11.09 -17.70
N ILE A 43 -4.07 -10.63 -18.89
CA ILE A 43 -3.25 -9.78 -19.75
C ILE A 43 -3.94 -8.43 -19.88
N GLU A 44 -3.32 -7.37 -19.40
CA GLU A 44 -3.84 -6.01 -19.59
C GLU A 44 -3.83 -5.66 -21.09
N ARG A 45 -4.98 -5.24 -21.63
CA ARG A 45 -5.13 -5.07 -23.09
C ARG A 45 -4.29 -3.92 -23.65
N ASP A 46 -4.05 -2.88 -22.85
CA ASP A 46 -3.37 -1.67 -23.30
C ASP A 46 -1.83 -1.81 -23.24
N THR A 47 -1.31 -2.46 -22.20
CA THR A 47 0.14 -2.57 -21.94
C THR A 47 0.70 -3.95 -22.31
N HIS A 48 -0.17 -4.93 -22.53
CA HIS A 48 0.18 -6.36 -22.66
C HIS A 48 0.91 -6.95 -21.44
N ARG A 49 0.88 -6.27 -20.30
CA ARG A 49 1.42 -6.79 -19.04
C ARG A 49 0.63 -8.01 -18.61
N GLN A 50 1.35 -9.05 -18.21
CA GLN A 50 0.78 -10.32 -17.76
C GLN A 50 0.80 -10.37 -16.24
N ILE A 51 -0.31 -10.76 -15.64
CA ILE A 51 -0.50 -10.85 -14.19
C ILE A 51 -1.03 -12.23 -13.84
N ALA A 52 -0.33 -12.93 -12.95
CA ALA A 52 -0.74 -14.21 -12.41
C ALA A 52 -1.64 -13.99 -11.18
N ILE A 53 -2.80 -14.62 -11.17
CA ILE A 53 -3.82 -14.40 -10.14
C ILE A 53 -4.17 -15.71 -9.44
N GLN A 54 -4.07 -15.71 -8.12
CA GLN A 54 -4.61 -16.77 -7.27
C GLN A 54 -5.97 -16.34 -6.72
N VAL A 55 -6.99 -17.16 -6.90
CA VAL A 55 -8.33 -16.93 -6.37
C VAL A 55 -8.54 -17.76 -5.11
N LYS A 56 -9.16 -17.15 -4.10
CA LYS A 56 -9.58 -17.83 -2.88
C LYS A 56 -10.97 -17.35 -2.51
N THR A 57 -11.90 -18.29 -2.43
CA THR A 57 -13.32 -17.97 -2.35
C THR A 57 -13.95 -18.51 -1.08
N THR A 58 -14.88 -17.75 -0.52
CA THR A 58 -15.71 -18.16 0.61
C THR A 58 -17.18 -17.93 0.26
N GLY A 59 -18.06 -18.80 0.75
CA GLY A 59 -19.48 -18.78 0.36
C GLY A 59 -20.32 -17.73 1.09
N TYR A 60 -19.90 -17.32 2.28
CA TYR A 60 -20.64 -16.40 3.15
C TYR A 60 -19.92 -15.06 3.23
N LYS A 61 -20.60 -14.04 3.75
CA LYS A 61 -20.01 -12.74 4.03
C LYS A 61 -18.94 -12.82 5.11
N GLN A 62 -17.68 -12.99 4.70
CA GLN A 62 -16.53 -13.07 5.59
C GLN A 62 -15.28 -12.46 4.98
N LYS A 63 -14.45 -11.86 5.85
CA LYS A 63 -13.18 -11.22 5.48
C LYS A 63 -11.96 -12.06 5.87
N LYS A 64 -12.11 -13.37 5.76
CA LYS A 64 -11.14 -14.38 6.19
C LYS A 64 -11.08 -15.48 5.15
N TRP A 65 -9.88 -15.84 4.73
CA TRP A 65 -9.67 -16.93 3.77
C TRP A 65 -8.59 -17.88 4.24
N THR A 66 -8.84 -19.18 4.01
CA THR A 66 -7.89 -20.23 4.34
C THR A 66 -6.96 -20.46 3.16
N LEU A 67 -5.66 -20.36 3.41
CA LEU A 67 -4.58 -20.68 2.50
C LEU A 67 -3.78 -21.88 3.03
N SER A 68 -2.72 -22.22 2.30
CA SER A 68 -1.80 -23.28 2.68
C SER A 68 -0.37 -22.76 2.83
N LYS A 69 0.49 -23.55 3.48
CA LYS A 69 1.92 -23.24 3.64
C LYS A 69 2.63 -22.89 2.33
N LYS A 70 2.24 -23.47 1.19
CA LYS A 70 2.86 -23.17 -0.12
C LYS A 70 2.72 -21.69 -0.52
N ASN A 71 1.72 -21.00 0.02
CA ASN A 71 1.47 -19.59 -0.26
C ASN A 71 2.47 -18.66 0.46
N GLU A 72 3.29 -19.17 1.40
CA GLU A 72 4.36 -18.40 2.06
C GLU A 72 5.56 -18.13 1.15
N THR A 73 5.60 -18.74 -0.03
CA THR A 73 6.73 -18.65 -0.98
C THR A 73 6.30 -18.22 -2.38
N LEU A 74 5.01 -17.97 -2.61
CA LEU A 74 4.52 -17.52 -3.92
C LEU A 74 4.64 -15.99 -4.01
N LEU A 75 5.83 -15.52 -4.38
CA LEU A 75 6.20 -14.10 -4.40
C LEU A 75 6.51 -13.64 -5.81
N GLY A 76 5.97 -12.49 -6.21
CA GLY A 76 6.29 -11.83 -7.47
C GLY A 76 5.58 -10.48 -7.58
N ASP A 77 6.13 -9.56 -8.36
CA ASP A 77 5.55 -8.22 -8.55
C ASP A 77 4.29 -8.24 -9.43
N ASP A 78 4.15 -9.26 -10.27
CA ASP A 78 2.99 -9.51 -11.11
C ASP A 78 2.13 -10.68 -10.61
N ILE A 79 2.23 -11.00 -9.30
CA ILE A 79 1.42 -12.05 -8.68
C ILE A 79 0.48 -11.43 -7.66
N PHE A 80 -0.82 -11.69 -7.82
CA PHE A 80 -1.87 -11.15 -6.96
C PHE A 80 -2.78 -12.26 -6.45
N TYR A 81 -3.36 -12.02 -5.29
CA TYR A 81 -4.50 -12.79 -4.80
C TYR A 81 -5.76 -11.96 -4.95
N ILE A 82 -6.81 -12.59 -5.46
CA ILE A 82 -8.16 -12.02 -5.41
C ILE A 82 -8.99 -12.90 -4.49
N PHE A 83 -9.22 -12.38 -3.29
CA PHE A 83 -10.05 -13.02 -2.29
C PHE A 83 -11.51 -12.65 -2.52
N VAL A 84 -12.37 -13.66 -2.65
CA VAL A 84 -13.78 -13.48 -2.99
C VAL A 84 -14.64 -13.91 -1.82
N SER A 85 -15.54 -13.03 -1.41
CA SER A 85 -16.67 -13.37 -0.54
C SER A 85 -17.92 -13.37 -1.40
N LEU A 86 -18.50 -14.56 -1.66
CA LEU A 86 -19.67 -14.68 -2.54
C LEU A 86 -20.94 -14.04 -1.96
N ASN A 87 -20.97 -13.81 -0.63
CA ASN A 87 -22.13 -13.23 0.05
C ASN A 87 -23.42 -14.01 -0.28
N GLU A 88 -23.33 -15.34 -0.25
CA GLU A 88 -24.40 -16.25 -0.65
C GLU A 88 -24.83 -16.07 -2.11
N LEU A 89 -25.94 -15.37 -2.36
CA LEU A 89 -26.46 -15.03 -3.69
C LEU A 89 -26.53 -13.52 -3.93
N GLU A 90 -25.95 -12.72 -3.03
CA GLU A 90 -25.80 -11.28 -3.21
C GLU A 90 -24.60 -10.97 -4.12
N ALA A 91 -24.30 -9.67 -4.28
CA ALA A 91 -23.12 -9.26 -5.03
C ALA A 91 -21.84 -9.72 -4.30
N PRO A 92 -20.90 -10.38 -4.99
CA PRO A 92 -19.64 -10.78 -4.41
C PRO A 92 -18.77 -9.56 -4.06
N GLU A 93 -18.04 -9.66 -2.95
CA GLU A 93 -17.00 -8.71 -2.55
C GLU A 93 -15.62 -9.25 -2.97
N TYR A 94 -14.77 -8.37 -3.49
CA TYR A 94 -13.45 -8.73 -4.02
C TYR A 94 -12.36 -7.97 -3.26
N HIS A 95 -11.39 -8.69 -2.70
CA HIS A 95 -10.23 -8.08 -2.06
C HIS A 95 -8.98 -8.39 -2.89
N ILE A 96 -8.34 -7.36 -3.42
CA ILE A 96 -7.23 -7.45 -4.37
C ILE A 96 -5.94 -7.20 -3.61
N VAL A 97 -5.09 -8.22 -3.48
CA VAL A 97 -3.94 -8.18 -2.57
C VAL A 97 -2.66 -8.61 -3.29
N PRO A 98 -1.57 -7.82 -3.26
CA PRO A 98 -0.27 -8.25 -3.79
C PRO A 98 0.24 -9.51 -3.07
N SER A 99 0.91 -10.42 -3.79
CA SER A 99 1.34 -11.68 -3.19
C SER A 99 2.34 -11.50 -2.05
N LYS A 100 3.19 -10.47 -2.11
CA LYS A 100 4.10 -10.05 -1.03
C LYS A 100 3.36 -9.84 0.29
N ILE A 101 2.26 -9.09 0.25
CA ILE A 101 1.43 -8.83 1.43
C ILE A 101 0.78 -10.10 1.95
N VAL A 102 0.22 -10.94 1.05
CA VAL A 102 -0.38 -12.21 1.46
C VAL A 102 0.64 -13.09 2.16
N THR A 103 1.80 -13.29 1.54
CA THR A 103 2.89 -14.12 2.05
C THR A 103 3.39 -13.65 3.42
N ASP A 104 3.62 -12.35 3.61
CA ASP A 104 4.07 -11.82 4.89
C ASP A 104 3.00 -11.91 5.97
N THR A 105 1.76 -11.61 5.62
CA THR A 105 0.62 -11.65 6.53
C THR A 105 0.38 -13.06 7.05
N ILE A 106 0.33 -14.06 6.16
CA ILE A 106 0.08 -15.43 6.58
C ILE A 106 1.23 -16.03 7.42
N ARG A 107 2.48 -15.63 7.14
CA ARG A 107 3.65 -16.06 7.92
C ARG A 107 3.58 -15.50 9.34
N LYS A 108 3.37 -14.18 9.46
CA LYS A 108 3.24 -13.48 10.76
C LYS A 108 2.06 -14.01 11.56
N ASN A 109 0.90 -14.22 10.92
CA ASN A 109 -0.28 -14.76 11.58
C ASN A 109 -0.05 -16.19 12.09
N HIS A 110 0.60 -17.04 11.30
CA HIS A 110 0.91 -18.42 11.69
C HIS A 110 1.92 -18.47 12.85
N GLU A 111 2.97 -17.66 12.79
CA GLU A 111 3.94 -17.53 13.90
C GLU A 111 3.27 -17.04 15.18
N LYS A 112 2.41 -16.02 15.08
CA LYS A 112 1.63 -15.53 16.22
C LYS A 112 0.75 -16.63 16.78
N TRP A 113 0.03 -17.37 15.93
CA TRP A 113 -0.82 -18.49 16.34
C TRP A 113 -0.02 -19.58 17.07
N LEU A 114 1.16 -19.95 16.57
CA LEU A 114 2.04 -20.93 17.23
C LEU A 114 2.53 -20.49 18.62
N ASN A 115 2.69 -19.17 18.81
CA ASN A 115 3.18 -18.57 20.06
C ASN A 115 2.08 -18.26 21.07
N THR A 116 0.80 -18.32 20.68
CA THR A 116 -0.34 -18.15 21.59
C THR A 116 -0.85 -19.50 22.10
N PRO A 117 -1.29 -19.61 23.37
CA PRO A 117 -1.96 -20.81 23.84
C PRO A 117 -3.33 -20.96 23.18
N GLY A 118 -3.71 -22.20 22.86
CA GLY A 118 -5.06 -22.50 22.41
C GLY A 118 -6.10 -22.25 23.49
N LYS A 119 -7.39 -22.36 23.12
CA LYS A 119 -8.53 -22.06 24.02
C LYS A 119 -8.50 -22.79 25.38
N LYS A 120 -7.83 -23.95 25.48
CA LYS A 120 -7.66 -24.73 26.72
C LYS A 120 -6.23 -24.67 27.29
N GLY A 121 -5.43 -23.69 26.89
CA GLY A 121 -4.04 -23.55 27.31
C GLY A 121 -3.05 -24.45 26.56
N GLN A 122 -3.52 -25.26 25.61
CA GLN A 122 -2.66 -26.20 24.88
C GLN A 122 -1.79 -25.49 23.83
N LYS A 123 -0.58 -26.00 23.61
CA LYS A 123 0.28 -25.52 22.52
C LYS A 123 -0.30 -25.92 21.16
N HIS A 124 -0.16 -25.03 20.18
CA HIS A 124 -0.55 -25.32 18.80
C HIS A 124 0.50 -26.18 18.08
N ASN A 125 0.04 -27.09 17.21
CA ASN A 125 0.90 -27.88 16.35
C ASN A 125 1.16 -27.14 15.04
N ASN A 126 2.38 -27.21 14.50
CA ASN A 126 2.69 -26.63 13.21
C ASN A 126 1.97 -27.39 12.08
N THR A 127 0.91 -26.79 11.52
CA THR A 127 0.12 -27.37 10.42
C THR A 127 0.38 -26.66 9.09
N ASN A 128 -0.17 -27.18 8.01
CA ASN A 128 -0.12 -26.56 6.68
C ASN A 128 -1.16 -25.44 6.48
N ILE A 129 -2.04 -25.21 7.44
CA ILE A 129 -3.13 -24.23 7.32
C ILE A 129 -2.56 -22.82 7.54
N ARG A 130 -2.97 -21.89 6.69
CA ARG A 130 -2.66 -20.46 6.80
C ARG A 130 -3.94 -19.66 6.70
N GLU A 131 -3.96 -18.49 7.33
CA GLU A 131 -5.15 -17.65 7.35
C GLU A 131 -4.78 -16.21 6.99
N PHE A 132 -5.42 -15.71 5.94
CA PHE A 132 -5.38 -14.31 5.56
C PHE A 132 -6.67 -13.62 6.00
N TYR A 133 -6.53 -12.37 6.42
CA TYR A 133 -7.62 -11.55 6.94
C TYR A 133 -7.51 -10.15 6.34
N ASP A 134 -8.64 -9.58 5.96
CA ASP A 134 -8.75 -8.16 5.59
C ASP A 134 -9.89 -7.50 6.38
N LEU A 135 -9.75 -7.45 7.70
CA LEU A 135 -10.84 -7.04 8.60
C LEU A 135 -11.30 -5.59 8.39
N GLU A 136 -10.35 -4.72 8.03
CA GLU A 136 -10.53 -3.28 7.86
C GLU A 136 -10.86 -2.88 6.40
N ASP A 137 -11.15 -3.85 5.52
CA ASP A 137 -11.40 -3.60 4.08
C ASP A 137 -10.27 -2.83 3.39
N SER A 138 -9.04 -3.03 3.85
CA SER A 138 -7.86 -2.37 3.30
C SER A 138 -7.60 -2.75 1.86
N TYR A 139 -8.16 -3.87 1.37
CA TYR A 139 -8.00 -4.34 -0.01
C TYR A 139 -9.32 -4.53 -0.75
N LEU A 140 -10.46 -4.18 -0.13
CA LEU A 140 -11.78 -4.27 -0.75
C LEU A 140 -11.87 -3.35 -1.98
N ASP A 141 -12.22 -3.95 -3.12
CA ASP A 141 -12.37 -3.30 -4.42
C ASP A 141 -11.15 -2.51 -4.92
N GLN A 142 -9.95 -2.83 -4.41
CA GLN A 142 -8.68 -2.20 -4.79
C GLN A 142 -8.13 -2.71 -6.14
N TRP A 143 -8.98 -2.78 -7.17
CA TRP A 143 -8.64 -3.25 -8.52
C TRP A 143 -7.49 -2.47 -9.16
N GLU A 144 -7.34 -1.21 -8.79
CA GLU A 144 -6.28 -0.31 -9.27
C GLU A 144 -4.86 -0.78 -8.90
N LEU A 145 -4.72 -1.66 -7.90
CA LEU A 145 -3.44 -2.28 -7.53
C LEU A 145 -2.89 -3.17 -8.66
N LEU A 146 -3.76 -3.76 -9.49
CA LEU A 146 -3.32 -4.57 -10.64
C LEU A 146 -2.60 -3.74 -11.70
N LYS A 147 -2.81 -2.42 -11.72
CA LYS A 147 -2.18 -1.48 -12.67
C LYS A 147 -0.91 -0.83 -12.10
N MET A 148 -0.39 -1.33 -10.97
CA MET A 148 0.80 -0.75 -10.35
C MET A 148 2.05 -1.17 -11.10
N GLU A 149 2.76 -0.21 -11.70
CA GLU A 149 4.07 -0.44 -12.30
C GLU A 149 5.14 0.01 -11.32
N LEU A 150 6.06 -0.91 -11.00
CA LEU A 150 7.11 -0.64 -10.02
C LEU A 150 8.36 -0.10 -10.69
N ILE A 151 8.95 0.93 -10.07
CA ILE A 151 10.27 1.40 -10.46
C ILE A 151 11.34 0.44 -9.94
N ASP A 152 12.17 -0.02 -10.87
CA ASP A 152 13.38 -0.76 -10.60
C ASP A 152 14.53 0.22 -10.35
N ASP A 153 14.85 0.46 -9.08
CA ASP A 153 15.90 1.40 -8.67
C ASP A 153 17.26 1.11 -9.32
N SER A 154 17.52 -0.14 -9.75
CA SER A 154 18.78 -0.49 -10.42
C SER A 154 18.93 0.11 -11.83
N LYS A 155 17.85 0.64 -12.40
CA LYS A 155 17.81 1.24 -13.74
C LYS A 155 17.63 2.74 -13.74
N VAL A 156 17.62 3.34 -12.55
CA VAL A 156 17.33 4.76 -12.36
C VAL A 156 18.59 5.59 -12.57
N GLU A 157 18.47 6.72 -13.28
CA GLU A 157 19.60 7.60 -13.58
C GLU A 157 20.23 8.16 -12.28
N ASN A 158 21.56 8.23 -12.27
CA ASN A 158 22.27 8.77 -11.12
C ASN A 158 21.85 10.22 -10.83
N GLY A 159 21.64 10.51 -9.55
CA GLY A 159 21.31 11.85 -9.08
C GLY A 159 19.85 12.24 -9.31
N ILE A 160 18.96 11.33 -9.77
CA ILE A 160 17.54 11.66 -9.98
C ILE A 160 16.88 12.26 -8.72
N TYR A 161 17.30 11.82 -7.54
CA TYR A 161 16.75 12.28 -6.26
C TYR A 161 17.43 13.54 -5.71
N SER A 162 18.44 14.11 -6.40
CA SER A 162 19.27 15.22 -5.90
C SER A 162 18.47 16.48 -5.56
N SER A 163 17.40 16.75 -6.31
CA SER A 163 16.50 17.88 -6.05
C SER A 163 15.84 17.80 -4.67
N LEU A 164 15.65 16.59 -4.13
CA LEU A 164 15.06 16.34 -2.82
C LEU A 164 16.10 16.05 -1.74
N THR A 165 17.15 15.26 -2.04
CA THR A 165 18.16 14.86 -1.03
C THR A 165 19.00 16.04 -0.55
N ARG A 166 19.06 17.16 -1.31
CA ARG A 166 19.66 18.42 -0.87
C ARG A 166 19.05 19.01 0.42
N TYR A 167 17.84 18.60 0.80
CA TYR A 167 17.18 19.05 2.03
C TYR A 167 17.63 18.32 3.30
N ILE A 168 18.42 17.24 3.18
CA ILE A 168 18.91 16.49 4.35
C ILE A 168 19.65 17.39 5.35
N SER A 169 20.54 18.27 4.85
CA SER A 169 21.29 19.20 5.70
C SER A 169 20.39 20.28 6.31
N LYS A 170 19.38 20.75 5.57
CA LYS A 170 18.44 21.79 6.01
C LYS A 170 17.47 21.32 7.08
N PHE A 171 17.08 20.04 7.04
CA PHE A 171 16.14 19.47 8.00
C PHE A 171 16.81 18.87 9.23
N SER A 172 18.15 18.79 9.28
CA SER A 172 18.88 18.25 10.43
C SER A 172 18.61 19.02 11.74
N ASN A 173 18.25 20.30 11.64
CA ASN A 173 17.56 21.07 12.68
C ASN A 173 16.23 21.54 12.09
N PRO A 174 15.08 20.92 12.43
CA PRO A 174 13.83 21.14 11.72
C PRO A 174 13.47 22.63 11.71
N PRO A 175 13.16 23.21 10.54
CA PRO A 175 12.74 24.60 10.43
C PRO A 175 11.47 24.85 11.24
N GLN A 176 11.40 26.01 11.90
CA GLN A 176 10.23 26.38 12.70
C GLN A 176 9.04 26.67 11.78
N SER A 177 7.94 25.96 12.02
CA SER A 177 6.64 26.45 11.61
C SER A 177 6.06 27.35 12.71
N LYS A 178 5.16 28.26 12.35
CA LYS A 178 4.48 29.12 13.32
C LYS A 178 2.98 28.95 13.23
N VAL A 179 2.34 28.87 14.39
CA VAL A 179 0.88 28.91 14.48
C VAL A 179 0.43 30.37 14.41
N MET A 180 -0.49 30.66 13.51
CA MET A 180 -1.03 31.99 13.25
C MET A 180 -2.57 31.96 13.41
N PRO A 181 -3.19 32.97 14.03
CA PRO A 181 -2.50 34.02 14.79
C PRO A 181 -1.93 33.48 16.11
N GLU A 182 -0.83 34.06 16.60
CA GLU A 182 -0.22 33.67 17.89
C GLU A 182 -1.17 33.92 19.08
N ASN A 183 -2.02 34.94 18.96
CA ASN A 183 -3.11 35.23 19.88
C ASN A 183 -4.38 35.51 19.07
N ASN A 184 -5.51 34.94 19.48
CA ASN A 184 -6.79 35.23 18.83
C ASN A 184 -7.25 36.64 19.21
N ILE A 185 -7.53 37.47 18.22
CA ILE A 185 -8.01 38.84 18.42
C ILE A 185 -9.54 38.97 18.27
N GLY A 186 -10.22 37.90 17.87
CA GLY A 186 -11.69 37.84 17.87
C GLY A 186 -12.25 37.67 19.28
N ASP A 187 -13.45 38.18 19.52
CA ASP A 187 -14.18 38.03 20.80
C ASP A 187 -15.31 36.98 20.71
N GLY A 188 -15.47 36.34 19.54
CA GLY A 188 -16.47 35.29 19.31
C GLY A 188 -17.83 35.83 18.86
N THR A 189 -17.97 37.14 18.65
CA THR A 189 -19.17 37.73 18.06
C THR A 189 -19.25 37.48 16.55
N MET A 190 -20.42 37.71 15.95
CA MET A 190 -20.57 37.64 14.48
C MET A 190 -19.75 38.71 13.75
N GLU A 191 -19.48 39.85 14.38
CA GLU A 191 -18.67 40.94 13.80
C GLU A 191 -17.17 40.69 14.00
N HIS A 192 -16.77 39.99 15.07
CA HIS A 192 -15.39 39.66 15.41
C HIS A 192 -15.22 38.18 15.82
N PRO A 193 -15.43 37.22 14.89
CA PRO A 193 -15.34 35.81 15.21
C PRO A 193 -13.90 35.41 15.57
N TYR A 194 -13.77 34.38 16.41
CA TYR A 194 -12.47 33.75 16.65
C TYR A 194 -11.88 33.23 15.34
N GLN A 195 -10.63 33.61 15.05
CA GLN A 195 -9.90 33.05 13.93
C GLN A 195 -9.35 31.67 14.30
N PHE A 196 -9.63 30.65 13.50
CA PHE A 196 -9.02 29.34 13.72
C PHE A 196 -7.50 29.40 13.50
N PRO A 197 -6.69 28.84 14.41
CA PRO A 197 -5.25 28.79 14.23
C PRO A 197 -4.89 27.92 13.02
N TYR A 198 -3.94 28.40 12.22
CA TYR A 198 -3.37 27.70 11.08
C TYR A 198 -1.84 27.76 11.14
N ARG A 199 -1.18 26.85 10.44
CA ARG A 199 0.27 26.78 10.42
C ARG A 199 0.85 27.52 9.21
N THR A 200 1.93 28.26 9.46
CA THR A 200 2.77 28.88 8.43
C THR A 200 4.13 28.21 8.45
N TYR A 201 4.67 27.92 7.27
CA TYR A 201 5.91 27.20 7.09
C TYR A 201 7.06 28.15 6.74
N SER A 202 8.28 27.76 7.09
CA SER A 202 9.47 28.46 6.64
C SER A 202 9.64 28.32 5.12
N ARG A 203 10.41 29.25 4.52
CA ARG A 203 10.71 29.22 3.07
C ARG A 203 11.35 27.89 2.66
N GLU A 204 12.19 27.30 3.52
CA GLU A 204 12.84 26.02 3.27
C GLU A 204 11.83 24.88 3.12
N ILE A 205 10.78 24.84 3.95
CA ILE A 205 9.71 23.83 3.86
C ILE A 205 8.83 24.10 2.65
N GLU A 206 8.49 25.36 2.38
CA GLU A 206 7.73 25.74 1.17
C GLU A 206 8.45 25.32 -0.12
N ASP A 207 9.76 25.55 -0.19
CA ASP A 207 10.56 25.17 -1.35
C ASP A 207 10.69 23.65 -1.48
N PHE A 208 10.83 22.93 -0.36
CA PHE A 208 10.78 21.45 -0.36
C PHE A 208 9.46 20.94 -0.94
N VAL A 209 8.34 21.49 -0.50
CA VAL A 209 7.00 21.12 -1.03
C VAL A 209 6.91 21.40 -2.52
N LYS A 210 7.41 22.56 -2.99
CA LYS A 210 7.45 22.88 -4.43
C LYS A 210 8.28 21.88 -5.22
N ASP A 211 9.42 21.46 -4.70
CA ASP A 211 10.30 20.49 -5.35
C ASP A 211 9.70 19.08 -5.38
N VAL A 212 9.00 18.65 -4.32
CA VAL A 212 8.26 17.38 -4.31
C VAL A 212 7.21 17.38 -5.43
N TYR A 213 6.46 18.47 -5.60
CA TYR A 213 5.52 18.59 -6.71
C TYR A 213 6.20 18.77 -8.08
N ALA A 214 7.38 19.40 -8.14
CA ALA A 214 8.13 19.50 -9.38
C ALA A 214 8.61 18.12 -9.84
N PHE A 215 9.10 17.30 -8.90
CA PHE A 215 9.51 15.92 -9.15
C PHE A 215 8.34 15.08 -9.67
N GLU A 216 7.17 15.16 -9.03
CA GLU A 216 5.97 14.43 -9.47
C GLU A 216 5.55 14.79 -10.90
N ARG A 217 5.64 16.06 -11.28
CA ARG A 217 5.31 16.50 -12.64
C ARG A 217 6.35 16.09 -13.68
N SER A 218 7.63 16.07 -13.33
CA SER A 218 8.71 15.73 -14.28
C SER A 218 8.94 14.23 -14.43
N HIS A 219 8.46 13.42 -13.48
CA HIS A 219 8.66 11.97 -13.44
C HIS A 219 7.33 11.21 -13.27
N PRO A 220 6.41 11.27 -14.25
CA PRO A 220 5.10 10.63 -14.18
C PRO A 220 5.18 9.10 -14.00
N GLU A 221 6.27 8.46 -14.43
CA GLU A 221 6.54 7.03 -14.28
C GLU A 221 6.59 6.58 -12.81
N TYR A 222 6.89 7.49 -11.87
CA TYR A 222 6.84 7.19 -10.44
C TYR A 222 5.41 7.14 -9.89
N GLN A 223 4.41 7.61 -10.66
CA GLN A 223 2.99 7.56 -10.33
C GLN A 223 2.63 8.20 -8.97
N LEU A 224 3.33 9.25 -8.55
CA LEU A 224 3.13 9.85 -7.22
C LEU A 224 1.76 10.51 -7.02
N SER A 225 1.00 10.76 -8.09
CA SER A 225 -0.42 11.11 -7.99
C SER A 225 -1.28 9.99 -7.38
N ARG A 226 -0.83 8.73 -7.48
CA ARG A 226 -1.42 7.50 -6.94
C ARG A 226 -0.71 7.02 -5.67
N TYR A 227 -0.06 7.93 -4.92
CA TYR A 227 0.74 7.58 -3.73
C TYR A 227 0.03 6.68 -2.71
N VAL A 228 -1.29 6.83 -2.51
CA VAL A 228 -2.05 5.96 -1.60
C VAL A 228 -2.00 4.50 -2.06
N PHE A 229 -2.16 4.24 -3.37
CA PHE A 229 -2.08 2.89 -3.93
C PHE A 229 -0.66 2.34 -3.89
N ILE A 230 0.36 3.20 -4.08
CA ILE A 230 1.77 2.81 -3.88
C ILE A 230 1.95 2.36 -2.42
N LEU A 231 1.57 3.19 -1.44
CA LEU A 231 1.70 2.84 -0.02
C LEU A 231 0.97 1.53 0.31
N GLN A 232 -0.26 1.37 -0.18
CA GLN A 232 -1.08 0.18 0.01
C GLN A 232 -0.47 -1.08 -0.64
N TYR A 233 0.16 -0.96 -1.82
CA TYR A 233 0.90 -2.07 -2.44
C TYR A 233 2.03 -2.59 -1.54
N TYR A 234 2.70 -1.67 -0.82
CA TYR A 234 3.71 -1.99 0.19
C TYR A 234 3.12 -2.28 1.58
N GLY A 235 1.79 -2.37 1.72
CA GLY A 235 1.11 -2.69 2.98
C GLY A 235 1.14 -1.57 4.00
N ILE A 236 1.32 -0.33 3.55
CA ILE A 236 1.41 0.87 4.38
C ILE A 236 0.08 1.63 4.27
N GLN A 237 -0.56 1.84 5.41
CA GLN A 237 -1.73 2.71 5.49
C GLN A 237 -1.32 4.18 5.45
N TRP A 238 -2.16 5.04 4.87
CA TRP A 238 -1.90 6.48 4.81
C TRP A 238 -2.31 7.16 6.12
N ASP A 239 -1.53 6.87 7.17
CA ASP A 239 -1.64 7.48 8.49
C ASP A 239 -0.24 7.71 9.10
N GLU A 240 -0.16 8.62 10.08
CA GLU A 240 1.11 9.03 10.68
C GLU A 240 1.88 7.85 11.29
N ASN A 241 1.19 6.95 11.99
CA ASN A 241 1.82 5.86 12.72
C ASN A 241 2.36 4.79 11.75
N ALA A 242 1.58 4.37 10.76
CA ALA A 242 2.01 3.38 9.78
C ALA A 242 3.18 3.90 8.93
N MET A 243 3.10 5.14 8.44
CA MET A 243 4.15 5.74 7.62
C MET A 243 5.47 5.94 8.38
N THR A 244 5.41 6.37 9.65
CA THR A 244 6.60 6.63 10.48
C THR A 244 7.35 5.32 10.81
N ASN A 245 6.61 4.25 11.10
CA ASN A 245 7.16 2.99 11.60
C ASN A 245 7.56 1.99 10.51
N VAL A 246 7.50 2.38 9.24
CA VAL A 246 7.88 1.50 8.13
C VAL A 246 9.34 1.05 8.21
N ASN A 247 9.59 -0.19 7.76
CA ASN A 247 10.94 -0.67 7.51
C ASN A 247 11.48 -0.04 6.22
N ILE A 248 12.16 1.09 6.37
CA ILE A 248 12.60 1.93 5.25
C ILE A 248 13.63 1.25 4.33
N ASP A 249 14.39 0.28 4.85
CA ASP A 249 15.42 -0.43 4.09
C ASP A 249 14.82 -1.40 3.06
N GLU A 250 13.55 -1.79 3.21
CA GLU A 250 12.81 -2.65 2.27
C GLU A 250 12.12 -1.86 1.14
N LEU A 251 12.06 -0.53 1.26
CA LEU A 251 11.37 0.31 0.28
C LEU A 251 12.30 0.75 -0.84
N ASN A 252 11.79 0.71 -2.07
CA ASN A 252 12.41 1.29 -3.25
C ASN A 252 12.15 2.81 -3.32
N GLY A 253 12.77 3.51 -4.27
CA GLY A 253 12.66 4.95 -4.41
C GLY A 253 11.22 5.42 -4.61
N GLN A 254 10.42 4.68 -5.39
CA GLN A 254 9.00 4.97 -5.62
C GLN A 254 8.16 4.95 -4.33
N ALA A 255 8.32 3.91 -3.51
CA ALA A 255 7.61 3.82 -2.23
C ALA A 255 8.04 4.92 -1.24
N VAL A 256 9.34 5.26 -1.22
CA VAL A 256 9.85 6.33 -0.37
C VAL A 256 9.34 7.71 -0.81
N LEU A 257 9.26 7.96 -2.11
CA LEU A 257 8.65 9.17 -2.67
C LEU A 257 7.15 9.22 -2.39
N ALA A 258 6.44 8.08 -2.39
CA ALA A 258 5.04 8.01 -2.01
C ALA A 258 4.83 8.37 -0.53
N LEU A 259 5.73 7.99 0.38
CA LEU A 259 5.71 8.43 1.78
C LEU A 259 5.85 9.96 1.88
N ILE A 260 6.83 10.52 1.17
CA ILE A 260 7.07 11.97 1.15
C ILE A 260 5.85 12.70 0.58
N MET A 261 5.31 12.25 -0.56
CA MET A 261 4.11 12.81 -1.17
C MET A 261 2.91 12.70 -0.23
N GLY A 262 2.74 11.57 0.44
CA GLY A 262 1.67 11.36 1.43
C GLY A 262 1.76 12.34 2.60
N ALA A 263 2.95 12.61 3.12
CA ALA A 263 3.16 13.59 4.18
C ALA A 263 2.87 15.02 3.70
N VAL A 264 3.33 15.40 2.50
CA VAL A 264 3.05 16.72 1.90
C VAL A 264 1.55 16.90 1.61
N ARG A 265 0.86 15.86 1.15
CA ARG A 265 -0.58 15.89 0.88
C ARG A 265 -1.40 15.96 2.15
N ALA A 266 -0.97 15.33 3.25
CA ALA A 266 -1.67 15.33 4.53
C ALA A 266 -1.86 16.75 5.09
N GLU A 267 -0.94 17.68 4.80
CA GLU A 267 -1.04 19.08 5.22
C GLU A 267 -2.29 19.79 4.68
N ARG A 268 -2.81 19.35 3.51
CA ARG A 268 -4.07 19.91 2.96
C ARG A 268 -5.31 19.52 3.77
N PHE A 269 -5.20 18.49 4.61
CA PHE A 269 -6.31 17.95 5.38
C PHE A 269 -6.17 18.24 6.88
N CYS A 270 -4.95 18.31 7.39
CA CYS A 270 -4.66 18.60 8.79
C CYS A 270 -3.47 19.55 8.89
N SER A 271 -3.74 20.77 9.36
CA SER A 271 -2.72 21.80 9.57
C SER A 271 -1.68 21.31 10.58
N GLY A 272 -0.42 21.15 10.15
CA GLY A 272 0.68 20.63 10.96
C GLY A 272 1.01 19.16 10.75
N ALA A 273 0.33 18.44 9.87
CA ALA A 273 0.67 17.05 9.55
C ALA A 273 2.10 16.93 9.01
N LEU A 274 2.51 17.81 8.09
CA LEU A 274 3.87 17.79 7.55
C LEU A 274 4.91 18.14 8.63
N GLU A 275 4.55 19.00 9.59
CA GLU A 275 5.44 19.32 10.70
C GLU A 275 5.66 18.10 11.60
N GLY A 276 4.62 17.30 11.89
CA GLY A 276 4.75 16.07 12.67
C GLY A 276 5.82 15.14 12.10
N PHE A 277 5.79 14.89 10.79
CA PHE A 277 6.79 14.07 10.09
C PHE A 277 8.20 14.69 10.04
N LEU A 278 8.31 16.02 10.06
CA LEU A 278 9.60 16.71 10.15
C LEU A 278 10.18 16.58 11.58
N GLN A 279 9.36 16.81 12.60
CA GLN A 279 9.76 16.76 14.01
C GLN A 279 10.11 15.35 14.47
N ASN A 280 9.37 14.34 14.03
CA ASN A 280 9.65 12.93 14.35
C ASN A 280 10.81 12.34 13.52
N GLY A 281 11.40 13.13 12.60
CA GLY A 281 12.55 12.75 11.79
C GLY A 281 12.24 11.86 10.58
N SER A 282 10.98 11.58 10.29
CA SER A 282 10.55 10.73 9.17
C SER A 282 11.02 11.27 7.82
N ILE A 283 10.83 12.57 7.55
CA ILE A 283 11.26 13.17 6.27
C ILE A 283 12.77 12.99 6.06
N ILE A 284 13.59 13.22 7.09
CA ILE A 284 15.05 13.05 6.99
C ILE A 284 15.40 11.58 6.76
N LYS A 285 14.74 10.66 7.46
CA LYS A 285 14.93 9.21 7.30
C LYS A 285 14.63 8.79 5.86
N TRP A 286 13.54 9.26 5.28
CA TRP A 286 13.14 8.97 3.90
C TRP A 286 14.09 9.58 2.87
N LEU A 287 14.50 10.84 3.04
CA LEU A 287 15.48 11.48 2.16
C LEU A 287 16.84 10.78 2.18
N LYS A 288 17.30 10.33 3.35
CA LYS A 288 18.54 9.53 3.46
C LYS A 288 18.43 8.20 2.72
N ARG A 289 17.26 7.56 2.73
CA ARG A 289 17.02 6.34 1.95
C ARG A 289 17.10 6.61 0.45
N LEU A 290 16.46 7.67 -0.05
CA LEU A 290 16.59 8.07 -1.45
C LEU A 290 18.05 8.32 -1.83
N LYS A 291 18.80 9.00 -0.97
CA LYS A 291 20.24 9.22 -1.20
C LYS A 291 21.00 7.89 -1.30
N LYS A 292 20.80 6.97 -0.36
CA LYS A 292 21.44 5.64 -0.37
C LYS A 292 21.12 4.84 -1.63
N LEU A 293 19.89 4.95 -2.15
CA LEU A 293 19.48 4.29 -3.39
C LEU A 293 20.17 4.89 -4.62
N SER A 294 20.39 6.22 -4.65
CA SER A 294 21.17 6.88 -5.71
C SER A 294 22.66 6.52 -5.63
N ASP A 295 23.25 6.55 -4.43
CA ASP A 295 24.69 6.30 -4.23
C ASP A 295 25.05 4.82 -4.53
N ALA A 296 24.14 3.87 -4.27
CA ALA A 296 24.36 2.44 -4.56
C ALA A 296 24.47 2.12 -6.05
N PHE A 297 23.89 2.96 -6.92
CA PHE A 297 24.07 2.84 -8.38
C PHE A 297 25.53 3.17 -8.77
N GLU A 298 26.13 4.19 -8.15
CA GLU A 298 27.51 4.64 -8.42
C GLU A 298 28.57 3.58 -8.09
N GLU A 299 28.33 2.71 -7.09
CA GLU A 299 29.28 1.65 -6.72
C GLU A 299 29.19 0.41 -7.63
N SER A 300 28.16 0.33 -8.48
CA SER A 300 27.90 -0.82 -9.37
C SER A 300 28.34 -0.62 -10.83
N GLU A 301 28.74 0.60 -11.20
CA GLU A 301 29.41 0.94 -12.47
C GLU A 301 30.94 0.91 -12.35
#